data_AF-A0A2H5AUI0-F1
#
_entry.id   AF-A0A2H5AUI0-F1
#
_cell.length_a   1.000
_cell.length_b   1.000
_cell.length_c   1.000
_cell.angle_alpha   90.00
_cell.angle_beta   90.00
_cell.angle_gamma   90.00
#
_symmetry.space_group_name_H-M   'P 1'
#
loop_
_entity.id
_entity.type
_entity.pdbx_description
1 polymer ?
#
loop_
_entity_poly.entity_id
_entity_poly.type
_entity_poly.pdbx_seq_one_letter_code
_entity_poly.pdbx_strand_id
1 'polypeptide(L)'
;MTPVSLHLEYITDPGHHGDLLLRLGVYRHHCDSYYLALDESREAGDDLVTSLTRLLGQWVTQLRGLTKGGGAVLLPYDFSDQCTAWLQVSSVDGDRAAVQAGWSLVEGWRIQPSNYATTAPEITDFDPIVNARIECSLEDLISTVERNRDAFASA
;
A
#
# COMPACT_ATOMS: atom_id res chain seq x y z
N MET A 1 -7.55 18.93 -14.49
CA MET A 1 -7.18 17.87 -13.53
C MET A 1 -6.46 16.78 -14.30
N THR A 2 -5.20 16.54 -13.96
CA THR A 2 -4.26 15.60 -14.58
C THR A 2 -3.42 15.04 -13.41
N PRO A 3 -3.06 13.76 -13.38
CA PRO A 3 -3.79 12.74 -12.63
C PRO A 3 -3.03 12.27 -11.38
N VAL A 4 -3.74 11.63 -10.44
CA VAL A 4 -3.20 11.06 -9.20
C VAL A 4 -1.98 10.19 -9.49
N SER A 5 -0.94 10.39 -8.72
CA SER A 5 0.38 9.85 -9.00
C SER A 5 0.68 8.59 -8.19
N LEU A 6 -0.33 7.79 -7.84
CA LEU A 6 -0.14 6.49 -7.19
C LEU A 6 -0.47 5.39 -8.21
N HIS A 7 0.50 4.55 -8.53
CA HIS A 7 0.31 3.42 -9.44
C HIS A 7 1.06 2.21 -8.92
N LEU A 8 0.46 1.03 -9.04
CA LEU A 8 1.09 -0.24 -8.70
C LEU A 8 0.87 -1.20 -9.85
N GLU A 9 1.93 -1.81 -10.37
CA GLU A 9 1.87 -2.76 -11.48
C GLU A 9 2.89 -3.89 -11.31
N TYR A 10 2.61 -5.04 -11.93
CA TYR A 10 3.65 -6.04 -12.19
C TYR A 10 4.57 -5.52 -13.30
N ILE A 11 5.88 -5.69 -13.10
CA ILE A 11 6.91 -5.34 -14.09
C ILE A 11 7.69 -6.56 -14.60
N THR A 12 7.63 -7.67 -13.88
CA THR A 12 8.14 -8.99 -14.30
C THR A 12 7.17 -10.08 -13.88
N ASP A 13 7.53 -11.34 -14.11
CA ASP A 13 6.71 -12.49 -13.70
C ASP A 13 6.48 -12.47 -12.17
N PRO A 14 5.22 -12.59 -11.71
CA PRO A 14 4.88 -12.54 -10.29
C PRO A 14 5.56 -13.63 -9.46
N GLY A 15 5.76 -13.38 -8.17
CA GLY A 15 6.36 -14.31 -7.20
C GLY A 15 7.89 -14.32 -7.18
N HIS A 16 8.52 -13.36 -7.86
CA HIS A 16 9.98 -13.16 -7.86
C HIS A 16 10.34 -11.85 -7.13
N HIS A 17 11.63 -11.67 -6.81
CA HIS A 17 12.11 -10.38 -6.30
C HIS A 17 12.03 -9.28 -7.37
N GLY A 18 11.56 -8.10 -6.97
CA GLY A 18 11.47 -6.89 -7.78
C GLY A 18 10.39 -6.96 -8.86
N ASP A 19 9.33 -7.72 -8.61
CA ASP A 19 8.27 -8.00 -9.58
C ASP A 19 7.13 -6.97 -9.58
N LEU A 20 7.04 -6.16 -8.54
CA LEU A 20 6.10 -5.06 -8.42
C LEU A 20 6.80 -3.71 -8.54
N LEU A 21 6.12 -2.72 -9.11
CA LEU A 21 6.57 -1.33 -9.13
C LEU A 21 5.52 -0.41 -8.55
N LEU A 22 5.84 0.21 -7.41
CA LEU A 22 5.09 1.34 -6.88
C LEU A 22 5.62 2.64 -7.50
N ARG A 23 4.72 3.48 -8.02
CA ARG A 23 5.00 4.87 -8.37
C ARG A 23 4.21 5.81 -7.46
N LEU A 24 4.89 6.80 -6.88
CA LEU A 24 4.29 7.88 -6.08
C LEU A 24 4.83 9.24 -6.54
N GLY A 25 4.12 9.95 -7.40
CA GLY A 25 4.63 11.16 -8.02
C GLY A 25 5.82 10.84 -8.93
N VAL A 26 6.97 11.40 -8.59
CA VAL A 26 8.25 11.09 -9.23
C VAL A 26 8.99 9.92 -8.58
N TYR A 27 8.58 9.51 -7.38
CA TYR A 27 9.17 8.39 -6.66
C TYR A 27 8.76 7.07 -7.30
N ARG A 28 9.71 6.14 -7.35
CA ARG A 28 9.55 4.78 -7.88
C ARG A 28 10.25 3.81 -6.96
N HIS A 29 9.59 2.70 -6.66
CA HIS A 29 10.14 1.64 -5.82
C HIS A 29 9.80 0.27 -6.40
N HIS A 30 10.83 -0.56 -6.56
CA HIS A 30 10.65 -1.97 -6.93
C HIS A 30 10.39 -2.74 -5.64
N CYS A 31 9.26 -3.41 -5.58
CA CYS A 31 8.82 -4.18 -4.42
C CYS A 31 8.87 -5.67 -4.72
N ASP A 32 8.89 -6.47 -3.66
CA ASP A 32 8.79 -7.92 -3.74
C ASP A 32 7.38 -8.38 -3.39
N SER A 33 6.76 -9.17 -4.27
CA SER A 33 5.49 -9.83 -3.95
C SER A 33 5.66 -11.11 -3.11
N TYR A 34 6.89 -11.51 -2.81
CA TYR A 34 7.23 -12.76 -2.12
C TYR A 34 6.41 -13.00 -0.85
N TYR A 35 6.34 -12.03 0.06
CA TYR A 35 5.58 -12.16 1.31
C TYR A 35 4.06 -12.17 1.11
N LEU A 36 3.55 -11.64 -0.01
CA LEU A 36 2.13 -11.78 -0.36
C LEU A 36 1.78 -13.22 -0.76
N ALA A 37 2.72 -13.93 -1.39
CA ALA A 37 2.57 -15.33 -1.77
C ALA A 37 2.79 -16.30 -0.60
N LEU A 38 3.47 -15.86 0.47
CA LEU A 38 3.71 -16.64 1.69
C LEU A 38 2.66 -16.45 2.79
N ASP A 39 1.67 -15.58 2.59
CA ASP A 39 0.62 -15.40 3.58
C ASP A 39 -0.25 -16.66 3.64
N GLU A 40 -0.09 -17.47 4.68
CA GLU A 40 -0.87 -18.70 4.92
C GLU A 40 -2.08 -18.47 5.85
N SER A 41 -2.39 -17.21 6.19
CA SER A 41 -3.55 -16.94 7.04
C SER A 41 -4.85 -17.36 6.36
N ARG A 42 -5.90 -17.58 7.15
CA ARG A 42 -7.23 -17.92 6.63
C ARG A 42 -7.80 -16.82 5.73
N GLU A 43 -7.34 -15.61 5.98
CA GLU A 43 -7.65 -14.40 5.24
C GLU A 43 -6.83 -14.28 3.95
N ALA A 44 -5.74 -15.03 3.77
CA ALA A 44 -5.00 -14.97 2.53
C ALA A 44 -5.84 -15.42 1.32
N GLY A 45 -5.45 -14.93 0.14
CA GLY A 45 -6.01 -15.43 -1.11
C GLY A 45 -5.45 -16.81 -1.46
N ASP A 46 -6.18 -17.56 -2.29
CA ASP A 46 -5.69 -18.85 -2.81
C ASP A 46 -4.48 -18.70 -3.74
N ASP A 47 -4.26 -17.48 -4.25
CA ASP A 47 -3.14 -17.10 -5.11
C ASP A 47 -2.68 -15.66 -4.83
N LEU A 48 -1.52 -15.31 -5.42
CA LEU A 48 -0.91 -14.00 -5.26
C LEU A 48 -1.81 -12.86 -5.76
N VAL A 49 -2.54 -13.05 -6.85
CA VAL A 49 -3.47 -12.05 -7.41
C VAL A 49 -4.56 -11.73 -6.39
N THR A 50 -5.11 -12.75 -5.77
CA THR A 50 -6.15 -12.63 -4.73
C THR A 50 -5.58 -11.97 -3.47
N SER A 51 -4.38 -12.34 -3.04
CA SER A 51 -3.69 -11.69 -1.91
C SER A 51 -3.43 -10.21 -2.14
N LEU A 52 -2.94 -9.83 -3.33
CA LEU A 52 -2.70 -8.43 -3.70
C LEU A 52 -4.01 -7.63 -3.82
N THR A 53 -5.02 -8.24 -4.45
CA THR A 53 -6.38 -7.65 -4.55
C THR A 53 -6.96 -7.39 -3.15
N ARG A 54 -6.75 -8.32 -2.21
CA ARG A 54 -7.17 -8.18 -0.81
C ARG A 54 -6.39 -7.09 -0.09
N LEU A 55 -5.07 -7.01 -0.24
CA LEU A 55 -4.24 -5.94 0.32
C LEU A 55 -4.79 -4.56 -0.11
N LEU A 56 -5.02 -4.37 -1.40
CA LEU A 56 -5.55 -3.12 -1.94
C LEU A 56 -7.00 -2.87 -1.50
N GLY A 57 -7.81 -3.92 -1.32
CA GLY A 57 -9.15 -3.81 -0.73
C GLY A 57 -9.12 -3.30 0.73
N GLN A 58 -8.13 -3.74 1.52
CA GLN A 58 -7.90 -3.20 2.86
C GLN A 58 -7.46 -1.74 2.79
N TRP A 59 -6.58 -1.36 1.87
CA TRP A 59 -6.20 0.04 1.66
C TRP A 59 -7.42 0.94 1.39
N VAL A 60 -8.29 0.53 0.46
CA VAL A 60 -9.54 1.26 0.16
C VAL A 60 -10.41 1.43 1.41
N THR A 61 -10.51 0.38 2.23
CA THR A 61 -11.28 0.41 3.47
C THR A 61 -10.72 1.43 4.47
N GLN A 62 -9.39 1.45 4.66
CA GLN A 62 -8.70 2.40 5.54
C GLN A 62 -8.85 3.85 5.03
N LEU A 63 -8.67 4.07 3.73
CA LEU A 63 -8.82 5.39 3.11
C LEU A 63 -10.26 5.93 3.23
N ARG A 64 -11.28 5.08 3.03
CA ARG A 64 -12.69 5.44 3.28
C ARG A 64 -12.98 5.73 4.75
N GLY A 65 -12.15 5.24 5.68
CA GLY A 65 -12.21 5.63 7.09
C GLY A 65 -11.88 7.10 7.29
N LEU A 66 -10.90 7.63 6.56
CA LEU A 66 -10.44 9.02 6.65
C LEU A 66 -11.50 10.04 6.21
N THR A 67 -12.46 9.66 5.35
CA THR A 67 -13.52 10.58 4.91
C THR A 67 -14.49 10.97 6.04
N LYS A 68 -14.45 10.25 7.18
CA LYS A 68 -15.31 10.47 8.34
C LYS A 68 -14.76 11.51 9.33
N GLY A 69 -13.98 12.48 8.83
CA GLY A 69 -13.43 13.57 9.65
C GLY A 69 -11.91 13.61 9.78
N GLY A 70 -11.18 12.98 8.86
CA GLY A 70 -9.72 13.01 8.82
C GLY A 70 -9.04 11.94 9.69
N GLY A 71 -7.73 12.09 9.87
CA GLY A 71 -6.85 11.16 10.57
C GLY A 71 -5.62 10.78 9.75
N ALA A 72 -4.98 9.68 10.13
CA ALA A 72 -3.88 9.09 9.39
C ALA A 72 -3.97 7.57 9.39
N VAL A 73 -3.50 6.96 8.29
CA VAL A 73 -3.38 5.50 8.13
C VAL A 73 -2.03 5.16 7.49
N LEU A 74 -1.55 3.94 7.76
CA LEU A 74 -0.35 3.38 7.14
C LEU A 74 -0.76 2.23 6.22
N LEU A 75 -0.27 2.24 4.98
CA LEU A 75 -0.61 1.26 3.94
C LEU A 75 0.68 0.57 3.45
N PRO A 76 0.90 -0.73 3.75
CA PRO A 76 2.17 -1.41 3.43
C PRO A 76 2.20 -1.84 1.98
N TYR A 77 3.32 -1.59 1.29
CA TYR A 77 3.47 -1.89 -0.14
C TYR A 77 4.72 -2.72 -0.49
N ASP A 78 5.64 -2.91 0.45
CA ASP A 78 6.82 -3.76 0.27
C ASP A 78 7.20 -4.41 1.61
N PHE A 79 7.59 -5.68 1.54
CA PHE A 79 7.87 -6.52 2.70
C PHE A 79 9.22 -7.19 2.51
N SER A 80 10.17 -6.91 3.40
CA SER A 80 11.50 -7.51 3.37
C SER A 80 11.85 -8.10 4.73
N ASP A 81 12.84 -8.99 4.77
CA ASP A 81 13.22 -9.69 6.01
C ASP A 81 13.61 -8.76 7.17
N GLN A 82 14.09 -7.54 6.86
CA GLN A 82 14.68 -6.62 7.84
C GLN A 82 13.89 -5.31 8.00
N CYS A 83 12.97 -5.01 7.09
CA CYS A 83 12.18 -3.78 7.10
C CYS A 83 11.00 -3.90 6.15
N THR A 84 10.11 -2.91 6.21
CA THR A 84 8.92 -2.82 5.34
C THR A 84 8.74 -1.40 4.85
N ALA A 85 8.12 -1.26 3.68
CA ALA A 85 7.82 0.03 3.08
C ALA A 85 6.33 0.34 3.15
N TRP A 86 6.01 1.60 3.50
CA TRP A 86 4.66 2.05 3.80
C TRP A 86 4.32 3.38 3.15
N LEU A 87 3.06 3.55 2.77
CA LEU A 87 2.48 4.85 2.50
C LEU A 87 1.79 5.35 3.78
N GLN A 88 2.28 6.45 4.33
CA GLN A 88 1.53 7.22 5.31
C GLN A 88 0.57 8.15 4.57
N VAL A 89 -0.73 7.95 4.80
CA VAL A 89 -1.77 8.82 4.26
C VAL A 89 -2.39 9.59 5.40
N SER A 90 -2.35 10.92 5.34
CA SER A 90 -3.02 11.78 6.31
C SER A 90 -4.00 12.73 5.65
N SER A 91 -5.10 12.99 6.32
CA SER A 91 -6.10 13.97 5.93
C SER A 91 -6.58 14.71 7.16
N VAL A 92 -6.62 16.04 7.11
CA VAL A 92 -7.07 16.85 8.26
C VAL A 92 -8.59 17.00 8.28
N ASP A 93 -9.20 17.07 7.10
CA ASP A 93 -10.60 17.41 6.88
C ASP A 93 -11.44 16.26 6.30
N GLY A 94 -10.80 15.16 5.88
CA GLY A 94 -11.44 14.06 5.18
C GLY A 94 -11.69 14.32 3.70
N ASP A 95 -11.13 15.40 3.13
CA ASP A 95 -11.26 15.75 1.71
C ASP A 95 -9.90 15.75 1.00
N ARG A 96 -8.88 16.39 1.58
CA ARG A 96 -7.53 16.42 1.02
C ARG A 96 -6.61 15.43 1.72
N ALA A 97 -5.79 14.73 0.95
CA ALA A 97 -4.84 13.76 1.45
C ALA A 97 -3.40 14.15 1.10
N ALA A 98 -2.51 14.04 2.08
CA ALA A 98 -1.07 13.96 1.87
C ALA A 98 -0.64 12.49 1.93
N VAL A 99 0.10 12.05 0.92
CA VAL A 99 0.62 10.67 0.83
C VAL A 99 2.13 10.72 0.81
N GLN A 100 2.78 10.06 1.77
CA GLN A 100 4.23 10.04 1.94
C GLN A 100 4.72 8.58 2.00
N ALA A 101 5.67 8.21 1.15
CA ALA A 101 6.35 6.94 1.27
C ALA A 101 7.39 6.96 2.40
N GLY A 102 7.55 5.85 3.09
CA GLY A 102 8.52 5.71 4.18
C GLY A 102 8.84 4.25 4.49
N TRP A 103 9.77 4.08 5.42
CA TRP A 103 10.23 2.79 5.93
C TRP A 103 9.75 2.57 7.36
N SER A 104 9.67 1.31 7.78
CA SER A 104 9.65 0.90 9.18
C SER A 104 10.59 -0.29 9.36
N LEU A 105 11.20 -0.42 10.53
CA LEU A 105 12.08 -1.53 10.89
C LEU A 105 11.29 -2.80 11.24
N VAL A 106 9.95 -2.78 11.21
CA VAL A 106 9.17 -4.00 11.35
C VAL A 106 9.47 -4.94 10.19
N GLU A 107 9.86 -6.17 10.53
CA GLU A 107 10.21 -7.20 9.57
C GLU A 107 8.98 -7.72 8.82
N GLY A 108 9.12 -8.03 7.53
CA GLY A 108 8.02 -8.49 6.66
C GLY A 108 7.32 -9.74 7.19
N TRP A 109 8.07 -10.70 7.76
CA TRP A 109 7.52 -11.93 8.35
C TRP A 109 6.66 -11.69 9.61
N ARG A 110 6.71 -10.48 10.19
CA ARG A 110 5.83 -10.09 11.31
C ARG A 110 4.51 -9.50 10.87
N ILE A 111 4.34 -9.24 9.57
CA ILE A 111 3.10 -8.73 9.00
C ILE A 111 2.42 -9.86 8.24
N GLN A 112 1.11 -9.96 8.42
CA GLN A 112 0.25 -10.74 7.53
C GLN A 112 -0.35 -9.78 6.52
N PRO A 113 0.08 -9.75 5.24
CA PRO A 113 -0.42 -8.79 4.26
C PRO A 113 -1.95 -8.80 4.10
N SER A 114 -2.59 -9.96 4.23
CA SER A 114 -4.05 -10.14 4.17
C SER A 114 -4.81 -9.55 5.36
N ASN A 115 -4.10 -9.16 6.43
CA ASN A 115 -4.66 -8.57 7.65
C ASN A 115 -3.65 -7.63 8.37
N TYR A 116 -3.00 -6.74 7.60
CA TYR A 116 -1.97 -5.85 8.15
C TYR A 116 -2.54 -4.82 9.14
N ALA A 117 -3.86 -4.63 9.17
CA ALA A 117 -4.55 -3.68 10.05
C ALA A 117 -4.31 -3.98 11.54
N THR A 118 -3.91 -5.20 11.89
CA THR A 118 -3.51 -5.56 13.25
C THR A 118 -2.11 -5.06 13.60
N THR A 119 -1.17 -5.05 12.65
CA THR A 119 0.21 -4.60 12.84
C THR A 119 0.40 -3.10 12.62
N ALA A 120 -0.32 -2.49 11.67
CA ALA A 120 -0.14 -1.07 11.33
C ALA A 120 -0.20 -0.10 12.52
N PRO A 121 -1.09 -0.26 13.52
CA PRO A 121 -1.12 0.60 14.70
C PRO A 121 0.12 0.50 15.60
N GLU A 122 0.89 -0.58 15.50
CA GLU A 122 2.10 -0.81 16.31
C GLU A 122 3.35 -0.10 15.75
N ILE A 123 3.25 0.42 14.52
CA ILE A 123 4.36 1.10 13.85
C ILE A 123 4.53 2.49 14.45
N THR A 124 5.67 2.68 15.09
CA THR A 124 6.04 3.93 15.79
C THR A 124 7.33 4.55 15.25
N ASP A 125 7.98 3.87 14.30
CA ASP A 125 9.30 4.18 13.75
C ASP A 125 9.25 4.54 12.25
N PHE A 126 8.10 4.99 11.76
CA PHE A 126 7.94 5.40 10.37
C PHE A 126 8.96 6.48 9.99
N ASP A 127 9.85 6.15 9.06
CA ASP A 127 10.91 7.03 8.55
C ASP A 127 10.59 7.49 7.11
N PRO A 128 10.24 8.77 6.89
CA PRO A 128 9.79 9.25 5.59
C PRO A 128 10.94 9.32 4.57
N ILE A 129 10.68 8.84 3.35
CA ILE A 129 11.60 8.98 2.23
C ILE A 129 11.53 10.41 1.69
N VAL A 130 12.68 11.07 1.65
CA VAL A 130 12.81 12.44 1.16
C VAL A 130 12.27 12.56 -0.26
N ASN A 131 11.42 13.58 -0.50
CA ASN A 131 10.79 13.87 -1.79
C ASN A 131 9.85 12.79 -2.35
N ALA A 132 9.48 11.77 -1.57
CA ALA A 132 8.50 10.76 -1.97
C ALA A 132 7.09 11.10 -1.44
N ARG A 133 6.59 12.29 -1.81
CA ARG A 133 5.30 12.82 -1.33
C ARG A 133 4.46 13.41 -2.45
N ILE A 134 3.15 13.20 -2.36
CA ILE A 134 2.15 13.92 -3.16
C ILE A 134 1.02 14.47 -2.28
N GLU A 135 0.27 15.41 -2.84
CA GLU A 135 -1.01 15.86 -2.29
C GLU A 135 -2.09 15.69 -3.35
N CYS A 136 -3.26 15.20 -2.93
CA CYS A 136 -4.38 14.92 -3.84
C CYS A 136 -5.72 15.01 -3.08
N SER A 137 -6.83 14.88 -3.79
CA SER A 137 -8.10 14.61 -3.12
C SER A 137 -8.11 13.17 -2.61
N LEU A 138 -8.76 12.96 -1.47
CA LEU A 138 -8.94 11.64 -0.88
C LEU A 138 -9.83 10.77 -1.77
N GLU A 139 -10.83 11.37 -2.43
CA GLU A 139 -11.71 10.68 -3.39
C GLU A 139 -10.93 10.18 -4.62
N ASP A 140 -10.07 11.00 -5.21
CA ASP A 140 -9.26 10.57 -6.37
C ASP A 140 -8.23 9.51 -5.95
N LEU A 141 -7.69 9.59 -4.72
CA LEU A 141 -6.78 8.59 -4.17
C LEU A 141 -7.49 7.23 -4.01
N ILE A 142 -8.67 7.20 -3.40
CA ILE A 142 -9.49 6.00 -3.27
C ILE A 142 -9.78 5.40 -4.65
N SER A 143 -10.27 6.22 -5.58
CA SER A 143 -10.58 5.80 -6.95
C SER A 143 -9.34 5.26 -7.68
N THR A 144 -8.15 5.75 -7.35
CA THR A 144 -6.89 5.28 -7.94
C THR A 144 -6.47 3.93 -7.37
N VAL A 145 -6.61 3.72 -6.06
CA VAL A 145 -6.34 2.42 -5.43
C VAL A 145 -7.33 1.36 -5.91
N GLU A 146 -8.61 1.72 -6.08
CA GLU A 146 -9.62 0.83 -6.67
C GLU A 146 -9.25 0.42 -8.09
N ARG A 147 -8.81 1.36 -8.94
CA ARG A 147 -8.33 1.04 -10.29
C ARG A 147 -7.11 0.13 -10.30
N ASN A 148 -6.14 0.36 -9.41
CA ASN A 148 -4.97 -0.53 -9.29
C ASN A 148 -5.40 -1.94 -8.90
N ARG A 149 -6.30 -2.06 -7.92
CA ARG A 149 -6.86 -3.34 -7.48
C ARG A 149 -7.56 -4.08 -8.63
N ASP A 150 -8.44 -3.39 -9.32
CA ASP A 150 -9.26 -4.00 -10.37
C ASP A 150 -8.40 -4.39 -11.58
N ALA A 151 -7.30 -3.66 -11.85
CA ALA A 151 -6.33 -4.03 -12.88
C ALA A 151 -5.66 -5.39 -12.58
N PHE A 152 -5.24 -5.64 -11.33
CA PHE A 152 -4.67 -6.93 -10.93
C PHE A 152 -5.68 -8.07 -11.01
N ALA A 153 -6.94 -7.83 -10.65
CA ALA A 153 -7.99 -8.85 -10.73
C ALA A 153 -8.36 -9.25 -12.17
N SER A 154 -7.94 -8.45 -13.16
CA SER A 154 -8.23 -8.65 -14.58
C SER A 154 -7.04 -9.15 -15.42
N ALA A 155 -5.86 -9.26 -14.82
CA ALA A 155 -4.61 -9.70 -15.45
C ALA A 155 -4.51 -11.23 -15.46
#